data_AF-A0A8J1YSJ0-F1
#
_entry.id   AF-A0A8J1YSJ0-F1
#
_cell.length_a   1.000
_cell.length_b   1.000
_cell.length_c   1.000
_cell.angle_alpha   90.00
_cell.angle_beta   90.00
_cell.angle_gamma   90.00
#
_symmetry.space_group_name_H-M   'P 1'
#
loop_
_entity.id
_entity.type
_entity.pdbx_description
1 polymer ?
#
loop_
_entity_poly.entity_id
_entity_poly.type
_entity_poly.pdbx_seq_one_letter_code
_entity_poly.pdbx_strand_id
1 'polypeptide(L)'
;MRNLVTLIVMARFMLTDSLTPANIVAELMGLEPSETGSIQLSAEDYLQGVIGMPRLSINSVTAQNFSLPVKIAAFVNDIFASYSLLNLRNDALRRKFDSLKYDLKRCEDVLYDLTLRGLTPTPSGA
;
A
#
# COMPACT_ATOMS: atom_id res chain seq x y z
N MET A 1 3.74 -12.98 -10.24
CA MET A 1 2.43 -12.32 -10.02
C MET A 1 2.49 -11.26 -8.92
N ARG A 2 2.91 -11.60 -7.69
CA ARG A 2 2.98 -10.68 -6.53
C ARG A 2 3.69 -9.33 -6.79
N ASN A 3 4.90 -9.34 -7.35
CA ASN A 3 5.62 -8.10 -7.67
C ASN A 3 4.87 -7.23 -8.68
N LEU A 4 4.17 -7.86 -9.62
CA LEU A 4 3.39 -7.16 -10.64
C LEU A 4 2.14 -6.52 -10.00
N VAL A 5 1.49 -7.22 -9.05
CA VAL A 5 0.44 -6.62 -8.20
C VAL A 5 1.00 -5.40 -7.46
N THR A 6 2.15 -5.54 -6.80
CA THR A 6 2.76 -4.44 -6.03
C THR A 6 3.02 -3.21 -6.92
N LEU A 7 3.55 -3.40 -8.12
CA LEU A 7 3.82 -2.31 -9.06
C LEU A 7 2.54 -1.64 -9.57
N ILE A 8 1.52 -2.42 -9.94
CA ILE A 8 0.24 -1.88 -10.41
C ILE A 8 -0.44 -1.09 -9.30
N VAL A 9 -0.54 -1.66 -8.10
CA VAL A 9 -1.20 -1.00 -6.97
C VAL A 9 -0.44 0.27 -6.58
N MET A 10 0.89 0.25 -6.60
CA MET A 10 1.71 1.44 -6.36
C MET A 10 1.45 2.53 -7.41
N ALA A 11 1.55 2.20 -8.69
CA ALA A 11 1.38 3.16 -9.77
C ALA A 11 -0.02 3.78 -9.74
N ARG A 12 -1.04 2.98 -9.45
CA ARG A 12 -2.41 3.45 -9.28
C ARG A 12 -2.57 4.32 -8.04
N PHE A 13 -1.99 3.93 -6.90
CA PHE A 13 -2.00 4.74 -5.69
C PHE A 13 -1.41 6.13 -5.94
N MET A 14 -0.29 6.23 -6.66
CA MET A 14 0.31 7.52 -7.03
C MET A 14 -0.59 8.39 -7.95
N LEU A 15 -1.52 7.78 -8.67
CA LEU A 15 -2.43 8.47 -9.60
C LEU A 15 -3.79 8.81 -8.97
N THR A 16 -4.31 7.94 -8.10
CA THR A 16 -5.70 8.03 -7.59
C THR A 16 -5.79 8.17 -6.07
N ASP A 17 -4.66 8.20 -5.36
CA ASP A 17 -4.57 8.26 -3.89
C ASP A 17 -5.41 7.17 -3.18
N SER A 18 -5.65 6.03 -3.83
CA SER A 18 -6.56 4.99 -3.35
C SER A 18 -6.08 3.57 -3.65
N LEU A 19 -6.53 2.60 -2.86
CA LEU A 19 -6.22 1.19 -3.06
C LEU A 19 -6.99 0.66 -4.26
N THR A 20 -6.29 0.10 -5.25
CA THR A 20 -6.94 -0.51 -6.41
C THR A 20 -7.48 -1.90 -6.07
N PRO A 21 -8.78 -2.17 -6.26
CA PRO A 21 -9.39 -3.45 -5.91
C PRO A 21 -8.90 -4.59 -6.82
N ALA A 22 -8.96 -5.82 -6.31
CA ALA A 22 -8.38 -7.00 -6.96
C ALA A 22 -8.94 -7.28 -8.37
N ASN A 23 -10.22 -6.98 -8.61
CA ASN A 23 -10.84 -7.13 -9.93
C ASN A 23 -10.20 -6.22 -10.98
N ILE A 24 -9.96 -4.96 -10.63
CA ILE A 24 -9.29 -4.00 -11.52
C ILE A 24 -7.82 -4.40 -11.73
N VAL A 25 -7.15 -4.88 -10.67
CA VAL A 25 -5.78 -5.39 -10.83
C VAL A 25 -5.72 -6.58 -11.78
N ALA A 26 -6.67 -7.52 -11.69
CA ALA A 26 -6.75 -8.67 -12.59
C ALA A 26 -7.00 -8.23 -14.05
N GLU A 27 -7.92 -7.28 -14.26
CA GLU A 27 -8.19 -6.69 -15.57
C GLU A 27 -6.95 -6.00 -16.16
N LEU A 28 -6.23 -5.21 -15.36
CA LEU A 28 -4.98 -4.55 -15.79
C LEU A 28 -3.85 -5.55 -16.09
N MET A 29 -3.88 -6.74 -15.50
CA MET A 29 -2.96 -7.83 -15.83
C MET A 29 -3.35 -8.59 -17.09
N GLY A 30 -4.50 -8.28 -17.69
CA GLY A 30 -5.05 -9.02 -18.82
C GLY A 30 -5.54 -10.42 -18.43
N LEU A 31 -5.89 -10.64 -17.16
CA LEU A 31 -6.48 -11.89 -16.70
C LEU A 31 -7.97 -11.87 -17.03
N GLU A 32 -8.41 -12.79 -17.89
CA GLU A 32 -9.84 -12.89 -18.18
C GLU A 32 -10.62 -13.38 -16.95
N PRO A 33 -11.83 -12.84 -16.70
CA PRO A 33 -12.70 -13.27 -15.61
C PRO A 33 -13.35 -14.65 -15.85
N SER A 34 -12.98 -15.37 -16.91
CA SER A 34 -13.58 -16.63 -17.31
C SER A 34 -13.04 -17.81 -16.48
N GLU A 35 -13.93 -18.69 -15.99
CA GLU A 35 -13.61 -19.91 -15.23
C GLU A 35 -12.67 -20.88 -15.97
N THR A 36 -12.43 -20.65 -17.26
CA THR A 36 -11.62 -21.46 -18.17
C THR A 36 -10.18 -20.94 -18.32
N GLY A 37 -9.87 -19.75 -17.78
CA GLY A 37 -8.51 -19.21 -17.79
C GLY A 37 -7.60 -19.97 -16.83
N SER A 38 -6.50 -20.53 -17.33
CA SER A 38 -5.53 -21.30 -16.52
C SER A 38 -4.82 -20.48 -15.45
N ILE A 39 -4.92 -19.14 -15.50
CA ILE A 39 -4.24 -18.21 -14.60
C ILE A 39 -5.26 -17.22 -14.05
N GLN A 40 -5.50 -17.29 -12.74
CA GLN A 40 -6.35 -16.36 -12.00
C GLN A 40 -5.54 -15.64 -10.92
N LEU A 41 -5.92 -14.40 -10.61
CA LEU A 41 -5.35 -13.68 -9.49
C LEU A 41 -5.95 -14.23 -8.19
N SER A 42 -5.15 -15.02 -7.46
CA SER A 42 -5.57 -15.52 -6.16
C SER A 42 -5.68 -14.37 -5.15
N ALA A 43 -6.62 -14.46 -4.21
CA ALA A 43 -6.73 -13.50 -3.10
C ALA A 43 -5.43 -13.42 -2.29
N GLU A 44 -4.71 -14.54 -2.17
CA GLU A 44 -3.41 -14.58 -1.51
C GLU A 44 -2.37 -13.75 -2.26
N ASP A 45 -2.25 -13.90 -3.58
CA ASP A 45 -1.27 -13.15 -4.38
C ASP A 45 -1.58 -11.65 -4.39
N TYR A 46 -2.86 -11.29 -4.40
CA TYR A 46 -3.28 -9.90 -4.23
C TYR A 46 -2.86 -9.35 -2.86
N LEU A 47 -3.24 -10.03 -1.76
CA LEU A 47 -2.91 -9.59 -0.40
C LEU A 47 -1.40 -9.56 -0.15
N GLN A 48 -0.65 -10.50 -0.70
CA GLN A 48 0.81 -10.49 -0.62
C GLN A 48 1.45 -9.34 -1.42
N GLY A 49 0.84 -8.96 -2.54
CA GLY A 49 1.29 -7.84 -3.37
C GLY A 49 1.07 -6.49 -2.69
N VAL A 50 -0.11 -6.30 -2.06
CA VAL A 50 -0.47 -5.06 -1.36
C VAL A 50 0.42 -4.78 -0.14
N ILE A 51 0.74 -5.79 0.67
CA ILE A 51 1.69 -5.62 1.80
C ILE A 51 3.11 -5.23 1.33
N GLY A 52 3.49 -5.55 0.08
CA GLY A 52 4.81 -5.20 -0.45
C GLY A 52 5.00 -3.72 -0.79
N MET A 53 3.91 -2.95 -0.90
CA MET A 53 3.91 -1.57 -1.38
C MET A 53 4.55 -0.54 -0.42
N PRO A 54 4.28 -0.54 0.90
CA PRO A 54 4.77 0.50 1.81
C PRO A 54 6.28 0.69 1.74
N ARG A 55 7.03 -0.42 1.63
CA ARG A 55 8.51 -0.41 1.51
C ARG A 55 9.03 0.32 0.27
N LEU A 56 8.28 0.30 -0.83
CA LEU A 56 8.66 1.00 -2.06
C LEU A 56 8.22 2.47 -2.03
N SER A 57 7.11 2.77 -1.36
CA SER A 57 6.52 4.12 -1.33
C SER A 57 7.32 5.08 -0.46
N ILE A 58 7.81 4.61 0.70
CA ILE A 58 8.58 5.43 1.66
C ILE A 58 9.86 6.01 1.04
N ASN A 59 10.47 5.33 0.07
CA ASN A 59 11.70 5.80 -0.60
C ASN A 59 11.44 6.99 -1.57
N SER A 60 10.18 7.29 -1.90
CA SER A 60 9.81 8.39 -2.81
C SER A 60 9.84 9.78 -2.15
N VAL A 61 9.92 9.84 -0.81
CA VAL A 61 9.94 11.08 0.00
C VAL A 61 11.14 11.98 -0.31
N THR A 62 12.19 11.42 -0.91
CA THR A 62 13.46 12.08 -1.22
C THR A 62 13.37 13.20 -2.27
N ALA A 63 12.21 13.38 -2.92
CA ALA A 63 11.99 14.37 -4.00
C ALA A 63 11.46 15.75 -3.54
N GLN A 64 11.61 16.14 -2.26
CA GLN A 64 11.10 17.41 -1.69
C GLN A 64 9.56 17.58 -1.76
N ASN A 65 8.81 16.50 -2.00
CA ASN A 65 7.35 16.54 -1.93
C ASN A 65 6.88 16.18 -0.51
N PHE A 66 6.55 17.20 0.29
CA PHE A 66 6.12 17.01 1.68
C PHE A 66 4.65 16.60 1.86
N SER A 67 3.85 16.64 0.80
CA SER A 67 2.45 16.18 0.83
C SER A 67 2.32 14.66 0.66
N LEU A 68 3.24 14.07 -0.11
CA LEU A 68 3.25 12.64 -0.40
C LEU A 68 3.48 11.75 0.85
N PRO A 69 4.40 12.06 1.78
CA PRO A 69 4.57 11.33 3.03
C PRO A 69 3.29 11.26 3.87
N VAL A 70 2.52 12.35 3.93
CA VAL A 70 1.25 12.41 4.68
C VAL A 70 0.24 11.43 4.09
N LYS A 71 0.09 11.45 2.77
CA LYS A 71 -0.81 10.53 2.04
C LYS A 71 -0.38 9.07 2.20
N ILE A 72 0.92 8.80 2.11
CA ILE A 72 1.47 7.44 2.30
C ILE A 72 1.22 6.96 3.73
N ALA A 73 1.44 7.81 4.75
CA ALA A 73 1.21 7.42 6.14
C ALA A 73 -0.26 7.07 6.40
N ALA A 74 -1.20 7.90 5.92
CA ALA A 74 -2.63 7.61 6.01
C ALA A 74 -2.99 6.29 5.32
N PHE A 75 -2.49 6.09 4.11
CA PHE A 75 -2.75 4.90 3.32
C PHE A 75 -2.18 3.61 3.95
N VAL A 76 -0.96 3.66 4.49
CA VAL A 76 -0.35 2.52 5.21
C VAL A 76 -1.15 2.18 6.47
N ASN A 77 -1.68 3.19 7.16
CA ASN A 77 -2.55 2.99 8.32
C ASN A 77 -3.88 2.30 7.92
N ASP A 78 -4.49 2.73 6.81
CA ASP A 78 -5.72 2.11 6.30
C ASP A 78 -5.50 0.64 5.90
N ILE A 79 -4.35 0.33 5.27
CA ILE A 79 -3.95 -1.07 5.01
C ILE A 79 -3.78 -1.83 6.33
N PHE A 80 -3.07 -1.27 7.30
CA PHE A 80 -2.84 -1.95 8.57
C PHE A 80 -4.16 -2.27 9.30
N ALA A 81 -5.10 -1.32 9.34
CA ALA A 81 -6.43 -1.52 9.89
C ALA A 81 -7.21 -2.60 9.13
N SER A 82 -7.20 -2.55 7.79
CA SER A 82 -7.89 -3.52 6.95
C SER A 82 -7.37 -4.94 7.13
N TYR A 83 -6.06 -5.13 7.23
CA TYR A 83 -5.46 -6.45 7.45
C TYR A 83 -5.70 -6.97 8.88
N SER A 84 -5.86 -6.08 9.85
CA SER A 84 -6.21 -6.45 11.23
C SER A 84 -7.60 -7.08 11.35
N LEU A 85 -8.50 -6.78 10.40
CA LEU A 85 -9.83 -7.41 10.31
C LEU A 85 -9.80 -8.82 9.71
N LEU A 86 -8.70 -9.20 9.04
CA LEU A 86 -8.58 -10.48 8.37
C LEU A 86 -8.03 -11.54 9.33
N ASN A 87 -8.73 -12.68 9.43
CA ASN A 87 -8.21 -13.84 10.14
C ASN A 87 -7.22 -14.62 9.25
N LEU A 88 -5.98 -14.13 9.18
CA LEU A 88 -4.93 -14.70 8.34
C LEU A 88 -4.48 -16.07 8.87
N ARG A 89 -4.85 -17.14 8.17
CA ARG A 89 -4.40 -18.52 8.45
C ARG A 89 -3.09 -18.90 7.76
N ASN A 90 -2.60 -18.04 6.86
CA ASN A 90 -1.37 -18.27 6.11
C ASN A 90 -0.18 -17.64 6.86
N ASP A 91 0.76 -18.49 7.30
CA ASP A 91 1.93 -18.07 8.07
C ASP A 91 2.83 -17.06 7.34
N ALA A 92 3.00 -17.20 6.04
CA ALA A 92 3.83 -16.28 5.25
C ALA A 92 3.19 -14.88 5.17
N LEU A 93 1.87 -14.84 4.97
CA LEU A 93 1.10 -13.59 4.94
C LEU A 93 1.07 -12.92 6.31
N ARG A 94 0.92 -13.71 7.39
CA ARG A 94 0.95 -13.23 8.77
C ARG A 94 2.30 -12.62 9.14
N ARG A 95 3.42 -13.28 8.81
CA ARG A 95 4.77 -12.72 9.03
C ARG A 95 4.99 -11.39 8.28
N LYS A 96 4.46 -11.28 7.06
CA LYS A 96 4.53 -10.03 6.30
C LYS A 96 3.68 -8.93 6.95
N PHE A 97 2.47 -9.26 7.39
CA PHE A 97 1.61 -8.34 8.13
C PHE A 97 2.27 -7.89 9.45
N ASP A 98 2.87 -8.80 10.22
CA ASP A 98 3.58 -8.45 11.45
C ASP A 98 4.76 -7.49 11.21
N SER A 99 5.34 -7.52 10.01
CA SER A 99 6.40 -6.59 9.61
C SER A 99 5.89 -5.19 9.23
N LEU A 100 4.60 -5.05 8.91
CA LEU A 100 3.97 -3.80 8.49
C LEU A 100 4.00 -2.74 9.60
N LYS A 101 3.98 -3.15 10.87
CA LYS A 101 4.10 -2.22 12.02
C LYS A 101 5.39 -1.42 12.00
N TYR A 102 6.49 -1.99 11.47
CA TYR A 102 7.77 -1.29 11.36
C TYR A 102 7.73 -0.26 10.22
N ASP A 103 7.06 -0.59 9.12
CA ASP A 103 6.86 0.33 8.00
C ASP A 103 5.95 1.50 8.43
N LEU A 104 4.87 1.23 9.19
CA LEU A 104 4.00 2.24 9.79
C LEU A 104 4.78 3.17 10.72
N LYS A 105 5.55 2.61 11.66
CA LYS A 105 6.38 3.40 12.58
C LYS A 105 7.36 4.31 11.84
N ARG A 106 7.98 3.80 10.77
CA ARG A 106 8.87 4.60 9.92
C ARG A 106 8.16 5.75 9.22
N CYS A 107 6.93 5.55 8.73
CA CYS A 107 6.10 6.62 8.17
C CYS A 107 5.78 7.70 9.21
N GLU A 108 5.42 7.28 10.43
CA GLU A 108 5.13 8.20 11.54
C GLU A 108 6.35 9.01 11.95
N ASP A 109 7.53 8.38 12.05
CA ASP A 109 8.78 9.07 12.39
C ASP A 109 9.14 10.12 11.32
N VAL A 110 8.95 9.79 10.04
CA VAL A 110 9.14 10.76 8.93
C VAL A 110 8.14 11.92 9.03
N LEU A 111 6.86 11.64 9.30
CA LEU A 111 5.84 12.67 9.46
C LEU A 111 6.14 13.58 10.65
N TYR A 112 6.62 13.00 11.75
CA TYR A 112 7.05 13.72 12.94
C TYR A 112 8.20 14.70 12.63
N ASP A 113 9.23 14.23 11.94
CA ASP A 113 10.37 15.08 11.53
C ASP A 113 9.94 16.24 10.62
N LEU A 114 9.02 15.99 9.69
CA LEU A 114 8.47 17.03 8.80
C LEU A 114 7.66 18.07 9.57
N THR A 115 6.86 17.61 10.54
CA THR A 115 6.01 18.48 11.37
C THR A 115 6.87 19.35 12.28
N LEU A 116 7.91 18.77 12.90
CA LEU A 116 8.84 19.50 13.77
C LEU A 116 9.62 20.59 13.02
N ARG A 117 9.83 20.41 11.70
CA ARG A 117 10.48 21.39 10.81
C ARG A 117 9.50 22.39 10.18
N GLY A 118 8.19 22.28 10.45
CA GLY A 118 7.17 23.14 9.83
C GLY A 118 7.02 22.95 8.32
N LEU A 119 7.40 21.79 7.79
CA LEU A 119 7.38 21.48 6.34
C LEU A 119 6.13 20.72 5.92
N THR A 120 5.25 20.36 6.87
CA THR A 120 3.96 19.78 6.54
C THR A 120 3.02 20.87 6.00
N PRO A 121 2.20 20.56 4.98
CA PRO A 121 1.13 21.47 4.59
C PRO A 121 0.26 21.69 5.82
N THR A 122 0.20 22.94 6.29
CA THR A 122 -0.72 23.33 7.36
C THR A 122 -2.11 22.87 6.93
N PRO A 123 -2.92 22.24 7.80
CA PRO A 123 -4.32 22.08 7.50
C PRO A 123 -4.84 23.49 7.27
N SER A 124 -5.22 23.82 6.02
CA SER A 124 -5.92 25.07 5.75
C SER A 124 -7.10 25.09 6.71
N GLY A 125 -7.03 26.01 7.68
CA GLY A 125 -8.05 26.20 8.67
C GLY A 125 -9.38 26.40 7.98
N ALA A 126 -10.36 25.62 8.42
CA ALA A 126 -11.75 26.06 8.39
C ALA A 126 -11.93 27.24 9.35
#